data_AF-A0A7C3MKY4-F1
#
_entry.id   AF-A0A7C3MKY4-F1
#
_cell.length_a   1.000
_cell.length_b   1.000
_cell.length_c   1.000
_cell.angle_alpha   90.00
_cell.angle_beta   90.00
_cell.angle_gamma   90.00
#
_symmetry.space_group_name_H-M   'P 1'
#
loop_
_entity.id
_entity.type
_entity.pdbx_description
1 polymer ?
#
loop_
_entity_poly.entity_id
_entity_poly.type
_entity_poly.pdbx_seq_one_letter_code
_entity_poly.pdbx_strand_id
1 'polypeptide(L)'
;MFNWLKKLFSSTTTLSQSFIVSVKCKRCGEIIDVRIRPKEEANPEFGETDQIIKYDLYKDVLGTKCPNLMRLHIEFSPNWSILSKETENGEILEIKNL
;
A
#
# COMPACT_ATOMS: atom_id res chain seq x y z
N MET A 1 0.91 22.83 -8.34
CA MET A 1 1.29 23.09 -6.94
C MET A 1 0.07 22.80 -6.06
N PHE A 2 -0.07 21.58 -5.53
CA PHE A 2 -1.11 21.24 -4.56
C PHE A 2 -0.53 20.26 -3.55
N ASN A 3 -0.12 20.79 -2.40
CA ASN A 3 0.67 20.10 -1.38
C ASN A 3 -0.07 20.12 -0.03
N TRP A 4 -1.35 19.69 0.00
CA TRP A 4 -2.21 19.88 1.18
C TRP A 4 -3.15 18.70 1.54
N LEU A 5 -2.79 17.46 1.24
CA LEU A 5 -3.50 16.30 1.84
C LEU A 5 -2.58 15.30 2.55
N LYS A 6 -1.32 15.66 2.79
CA LYS A 6 -0.42 14.87 3.63
C LYS A 6 -0.56 15.27 5.09
N LYS A 7 -1.60 14.76 5.74
CA LYS A 7 -1.67 14.45 7.18
C LYS A 7 -3.13 14.24 7.51
N LEU A 8 -3.47 13.00 7.86
CA LEU A 8 -4.21 12.62 9.06
C LEU A 8 -4.19 11.08 9.11
N PHE A 9 -4.00 10.53 10.30
CA PHE A 9 -3.86 9.11 10.64
C PHE A 9 -2.45 8.50 10.49
N SER A 10 -1.58 8.82 11.46
CA SER A 10 -0.44 7.99 11.83
C SER A 10 -0.77 7.28 13.15
N SER A 11 -1.58 6.23 13.10
CA SER A 11 -1.54 5.21 14.16
C SER A 11 -0.29 4.38 13.90
N THR A 12 0.64 4.33 14.84
CA THR A 12 1.82 3.45 14.80
C THR A 12 1.33 2.02 15.02
N THR A 13 0.73 1.46 13.98
CA THR A 13 0.32 0.06 13.96
C THR A 13 1.57 -0.77 13.75
N THR A 14 1.95 -1.56 14.74
CA THR A 14 2.99 -2.58 14.58
C THR A 14 2.45 -3.68 13.67
N LEU A 15 2.65 -3.54 12.36
CA LEU A 15 2.14 -4.44 11.32
C LEU A 15 3.01 -5.71 11.23
N SER A 16 2.83 -6.66 12.15
CA SER A 16 3.68 -7.86 12.18
C SER A 16 3.14 -9.08 11.42
N GLN A 17 1.88 -9.09 10.98
CA GLN A 17 1.25 -10.32 10.44
C GLN A 17 0.63 -10.20 9.05
N SER A 18 -0.27 -9.27 8.81
CA SER A 18 -0.88 -8.96 7.50
C SER A 18 -2.02 -7.99 7.73
N PHE A 19 -2.47 -7.30 6.68
CA PHE A 19 -3.59 -6.37 6.77
C PHE A 19 -4.38 -6.35 5.46
N ILE A 20 -5.58 -5.79 5.50
CA ILE A 20 -6.43 -5.57 4.33
C ILE A 20 -6.33 -4.10 3.92
N VAL A 21 -6.20 -3.87 2.61
CA VAL A 21 -6.36 -2.56 1.98
C VAL A 21 -7.62 -2.59 1.12
N SER A 22 -8.57 -1.72 1.41
CA SER A 22 -9.75 -1.54 0.57
C SER A 22 -9.44 -0.52 -0.52
N VAL A 23 -9.45 -0.96 -1.79
CA VAL A 23 -9.17 -0.14 -2.96
C VAL A 23 -10.44 0.05 -3.78
N LYS A 24 -10.84 1.31 -3.97
CA LYS A 24 -11.95 1.68 -4.85
C LYS A 24 -11.45 1.94 -6.26
N CYS A 25 -12.04 1.28 -7.24
CA CYS A 25 -11.79 1.50 -8.65
C CYS A 25 -12.25 2.89 -9.10
N LYS A 26 -11.36 3.71 -9.64
CA LYS A 26 -11.70 5.05 -10.15
C LYS A 26 -12.61 5.02 -11.38
N ARG A 27 -12.64 3.90 -12.12
CA ARG A 27 -13.45 3.76 -13.34
C ARG A 27 -14.92 3.46 -13.05
N CYS A 28 -15.21 2.50 -12.17
CA CYS A 28 -16.58 2.02 -11.93
C CYS A 28 -17.06 2.11 -10.47
N GLY A 29 -16.18 2.47 -9.53
CA GLY A 29 -16.50 2.55 -8.11
C GLY A 29 -16.54 1.23 -7.36
N GLU A 30 -16.27 0.08 -8.00
CA GLU A 30 -16.11 -1.21 -7.33
C GLU A 30 -15.05 -1.12 -6.23
N ILE A 31 -15.34 -1.69 -5.05
CA ILE A 31 -14.39 -1.77 -3.93
C ILE A 31 -13.85 -3.20 -3.87
N ILE A 32 -12.52 -3.32 -3.84
CA ILE A 32 -11.80 -4.59 -3.77
C ILE A 32 -10.99 -4.58 -2.47
N ASP A 33 -11.20 -5.58 -1.62
CA ASP A 33 -10.41 -5.80 -0.42
C ASP A 33 -9.21 -6.69 -0.74
N VAL A 34 -8.01 -6.17 -0.52
CA VAL A 34 -6.76 -6.83 -0.89
C VAL A 34 -5.95 -7.11 0.35
N ARG A 35 -5.61 -8.39 0.56
CA ARG A 35 -4.69 -8.79 1.63
C ARG A 35 -3.25 -8.42 1.27
N ILE A 36 -2.57 -7.76 2.19
CA ILE A 36 -1.15 -7.41 2.10
C ILE A 36 -0.38 -8.21 3.16
N ARG A 37 0.73 -8.81 2.73
CA ARG A 37 1.66 -9.55 3.59
C ARG A 37 3.07 -8.96 3.39
N PRO A 38 3.43 -7.90 4.15
CA PRO A 38 4.61 -7.10 3.84
C PRO A 38 5.91 -7.89 3.82
N LYS A 39 6.10 -8.82 4.78
CA LYS A 39 7.34 -9.59 4.91
C LYS A 39 7.54 -10.60 3.78
N GLU A 40 6.44 -11.02 3.15
CA GLU A 40 6.40 -12.03 2.11
C GLU A 40 6.36 -11.41 0.70
N GLU A 41 5.89 -10.17 0.58
CA GLU A 41 5.58 -9.54 -0.71
C GLU A 41 6.46 -8.31 -1.03
N ALA A 42 7.06 -7.67 -0.03
CA ALA A 42 7.88 -6.47 -0.24
C ALA A 42 9.34 -6.83 -0.57
N ASN A 43 9.94 -6.04 -1.45
CA ASN A 43 11.35 -6.17 -1.84
C ASN A 43 12.19 -5.13 -1.08
N PRO A 44 13.39 -5.48 -0.58
CA PRO A 44 14.27 -4.51 0.07
C PRO A 44 14.87 -3.54 -0.96
N GLU A 45 14.95 -2.26 -0.59
CA GLU A 45 15.83 -1.29 -1.24
C GLU A 45 17.09 -1.09 -0.39
N PHE A 46 18.25 -1.15 -1.03
CA PHE A 46 19.56 -1.03 -0.39
C PHE A 46 20.15 0.36 -0.63
N GLY A 47 20.72 0.94 0.42
CA GLY A 47 21.49 2.19 0.34
C GLY A 47 22.92 1.98 -0.13
N GLU A 48 23.71 3.05 -0.13
CA GLU A 48 25.09 3.06 -0.64
C GLU A 48 26.06 2.12 0.11
N THR A 49 25.73 1.70 1.34
CA THR A 49 26.56 0.81 2.16
C THR A 49 25.92 -0.57 2.35
N ASP A 50 25.11 -1.03 1.38
CA ASP A 50 24.39 -2.31 1.37
C ASP A 50 23.43 -2.52 2.58
N GLN A 51 23.06 -1.44 3.26
CA GLN A 51 22.05 -1.45 4.32
C GLN A 51 20.65 -1.33 3.73
N ILE A 52 19.69 -2.07 4.27
CA ILE A 52 18.28 -1.92 3.88
C ILE A 52 17.77 -0.58 4.39
N ILE A 53 17.31 0.27 3.47
CA ILE A 53 16.79 1.61 3.79
C ILE A 53 15.27 1.67 3.79
N LYS A 54 14.61 0.82 3.00
CA LYS A 54 13.15 0.62 2.98
C LYS A 54 12.80 -0.72 2.32
N TYR A 55 11.52 -1.05 2.33
CA TYR A 55 10.95 -2.11 1.52
C TYR A 55 9.84 -1.56 0.62
N ASP A 56 9.86 -1.94 -0.64
CA ASP A 56 8.87 -1.55 -1.65
C ASP A 56 7.95 -2.73 -1.98
N LEU A 57 6.64 -2.52 -1.86
CA LEU A 57 5.62 -3.49 -2.23
C LEU A 57 4.77 -2.94 -3.37
N TYR A 58 4.82 -3.63 -4.51
CA TYR A 58 3.92 -3.40 -5.64
C TYR A 58 2.92 -4.54 -5.72
N LYS A 59 1.63 -4.19 -5.82
CA LYS A 59 0.56 -5.18 -5.96
C LYS A 59 -0.45 -4.76 -7.01
N ASP A 60 -0.63 -5.64 -7.99
CA ASP A 60 -1.69 -5.51 -8.98
C ASP A 60 -3.04 -5.94 -8.37
N VAL A 61 -4.04 -5.07 -8.54
CA VAL A 61 -5.41 -5.28 -8.08
C VAL A 61 -6.32 -5.22 -9.30
N LEU A 62 -6.91 -6.37 -9.65
CA LEU A 62 -7.83 -6.47 -10.77
C LEU A 62 -9.28 -6.49 -10.27
N GLY A 63 -10.10 -5.56 -10.75
CA GLY A 63 -11.54 -5.54 -10.44
C GLY A 63 -12.26 -6.76 -11.02
N THR A 64 -13.32 -7.21 -10.34
CA THR A 64 -14.07 -8.42 -10.73
C THR A 64 -15.25 -8.08 -11.63
N LYS A 65 -15.94 -6.97 -11.34
CA LYS A 65 -17.05 -6.45 -12.16
C LYS A 65 -16.53 -5.63 -13.32
N CYS A 66 -15.39 -4.99 -13.11
CA CYS A 66 -14.76 -4.11 -14.07
C CYS A 66 -13.29 -4.50 -14.15
N PRO A 67 -12.81 -5.10 -15.27
CA PRO A 67 -11.42 -5.53 -15.41
C PRO A 67 -10.52 -4.31 -15.64
N ASN A 68 -10.47 -3.43 -14.65
CA ASN A 68 -9.61 -2.26 -14.59
C ASN A 68 -8.43 -2.66 -13.73
N LEU A 69 -7.22 -2.62 -14.30
CA LEU A 69 -6.02 -2.84 -13.52
C LEU A 69 -5.73 -1.61 -12.66
N MET A 70 -5.71 -1.82 -11.35
CA MET A 70 -5.24 -0.85 -10.38
C MET A 70 -3.91 -1.33 -9.84
N ARG A 71 -3.01 -0.40 -9.52
CA ARG A 71 -1.72 -0.73 -8.90
C ARG A 71 -1.65 -0.09 -7.54
N LEU A 72 -1.31 -0.88 -6.54
CA LEU A 72 -1.04 -0.43 -5.19
C LEU A 72 0.47 -0.45 -4.98
N HIS A 73 1.01 0.67 -4.51
CA HIS A 73 2.40 0.77 -4.08
C HIS A 73 2.44 1.20 -2.61
N ILE A 74 3.16 0.45 -1.78
CA ILE A 74 3.36 0.75 -0.36
C ILE A 74 4.84 0.65 -0.04
N GLU A 75 5.39 1.70 0.55
CA GLU A 75 6.74 1.71 1.09
C GLU A 75 6.70 1.46 2.59
N PHE A 76 7.59 0.59 3.07
CA PHE A 76 7.77 0.31 4.49
C PHE A 76 9.17 0.71 4.94
N SER A 77 9.29 1.20 6.17
CA SER A 77 10.57 1.38 6.84
C SER A 77 11.20 0.03 7.20
N PRO A 78 12.50 0.00 7.58
CA PRO A 78 13.15 -1.22 8.05
C PRO A 78 12.47 -1.87 9.27
N ASN A 79 11.68 -1.12 10.04
CA ASN A 79 10.88 -1.61 11.16
C ASN A 79 9.41 -1.91 10.80
N TRP A 80 9.08 -2.04 9.51
CA TRP A 80 7.75 -2.39 8.98
C TRP A 80 6.63 -1.36 9.23
N SER A 81 6.98 -0.10 9.51
CA SER A 81 6.01 0.99 9.52
C SER A 81 5.74 1.46 8.08
N ILE A 82 4.49 1.79 7.75
CA ILE A 82 4.16 2.35 6.42
C ILE A 82 4.75 3.77 6.31
N LEU A 83 5.65 3.97 5.35
CA LEU A 83 6.22 5.27 5.00
C LEU A 83 5.35 6.03 4.00
N SER A 84 4.88 5.32 2.97
CA SER A 84 4.02 5.88 1.93
C SER A 84 3.07 4.82 1.39
N LYS A 85 1.98 5.29 0.78
CA LYS A 85 0.99 4.45 0.10
C LYS A 85 0.38 5.25 -1.04
N GLU A 86 0.34 4.65 -2.21
CA GLU A 86 -0.22 5.26 -3.41
C GLU A 86 -0.90 4.23 -4.29
N THR A 87 -1.76 4.73 -5.18
CA THR A 87 -2.49 3.87 -6.12
C THR A 87 -2.62 4.51 -7.48
N GLU A 88 -2.41 3.72 -8.53
CA GLU A 88 -2.79 4.04 -9.90
C GLU A 88 -4.17 3.46 -10.21
N ASN A 89 -5.01 4.22 -10.92
CA ASN A 89 -6.38 3.84 -11.32
C ASN A 89 -7.34 3.42 -10.18
N GLY A 90 -6.92 3.56 -8.94
CA GLY A 90 -7.70 3.30 -7.73
C GLY A 90 -7.58 4.45 -6.72
N GLU A 91 -8.32 4.29 -5.62
CA GLU A 91 -8.30 5.14 -4.44
C GLU A 91 -8.31 4.23 -3.19
N ILE A 92 -7.36 4.44 -2.27
CA ILE A 92 -7.34 3.72 -0.99
C ILE A 92 -8.42 4.31 -0.09
N LEU A 93 -9.37 3.48 0.34
CA LEU A 93 -10.42 3.89 1.27
C LEU A 93 -10.02 3.63 2.72
N GLU A 94 -9.48 2.45 3.01
CA GLU A 94 -9.24 2.00 4.38
C GLU A 94 -8.10 0.97 4.46
N ILE A 95 -7.43 0.91 5.62
CA ILE A 95 -6.47 -0.13 5.96
C ILE A 95 -6.89 -0.76 7.31
N LYS A 96 -7.09 -2.08 7.33
CA LYS A 96 -7.52 -2.84 8.51
C LYS A 96 -6.52 -3.92 8.86
N ASN A 97 -6.16 -4.04 10.14
CA ASN A 97 -5.41 -5.22 10.59
C ASN A 97 -6.29 -6.47 10.53
N LEU A 98 -5.63 -7.61 10.35
CA LEU A 98 -6.25 -8.93 10.46
C LEU A 98 -6.11 -9.49 11.88
#